data_AF-A0A1F8BCH8-F1
#
_entry.id   AF-A0A1F8BCH8-F1
#
_cell.length_a   1.000
_cell.length_b   1.000
_cell.length_c   1.000
_cell.angle_alpha   90.00
_cell.angle_beta   90.00
_cell.angle_gamma   90.00
#
_symmetry.space_group_name_H-M   'P 1'
#
loop_
_entity.id
_entity.type
_entity.pdbx_description
1 polymer ?
#
loop_
_entity_poly.entity_id
_entity_poly.type
_entity_poly.pdbx_seq_one_letter_code
_entity_poly.pdbx_strand_id
1 'polypeptide(L)' 'MVIDQSGRIEETNRDTIIALADKNKSFTLKITSNLKRKLQHESRMRGKPKVFPIVVFYQCDIFSFEKVCI' A
#
# COMPACT_ATOMS: atom_id res chain seq x y z
N MET A 1 -10.34 -8.80 13.44
CA MET A 1 -9.60 -8.17 12.33
C MET A 1 -9.76 -8.97 11.05
N VAL A 2 -10.40 -8.36 10.04
CA VAL A 2 -10.52 -8.84 8.67
C VAL A 2 -9.67 -7.91 7.80
N ILE A 3 -8.87 -8.48 6.91
CA ILE A 3 -8.05 -7.76 5.94
C ILE A 3 -8.46 -8.21 4.55
N ASP A 4 -8.75 -7.26 3.68
CA ASP A 4 -9.01 -7.51 2.26
C ASP A 4 -8.18 -6.57 1.39
N GLN A 5 -7.78 -7.01 0.20
CA GLN A 5 -6.98 -6.20 -0.71
C GLN A 5 -7.41 -6.34 -2.18
N SER A 6 -7.40 -5.21 -2.90
CA SER A 6 -7.62 -5.17 -4.34
C SER A 6 -6.30 -5.19 -5.10
N GLY A 7 -6.04 -6.30 -5.78
CA GLY A 7 -4.80 -6.49 -6.54
C GLY A 7 -3.56 -6.62 -5.67
N ARG A 8 -2.40 -6.78 -6.33
CA ARG A 8 -1.10 -6.99 -5.66
C ARG A 8 -0.28 -5.70 -5.63
N ILE A 9 0.51 -5.54 -4.59
CA ILE A 9 1.43 -4.40 -4.45
C ILE A 9 2.52 -4.42 -5.53
N GLU A 10 2.87 -5.60 -6.02
CA GLU A 10 3.84 -5.81 -7.10
C GLU A 10 3.30 -5.39 -8.47
N GLU A 11 1.99 -5.28 -8.63
CA GLU A 11 1.35 -4.82 -9.88
C GLU A 11 1.33 -3.29 -9.90
N THR A 12 2.44 -2.70 -10.35
CA THR A 12 2.67 -1.25 -10.30
C THR A 12 1.86 -0.45 -11.33
N ASN A 13 1.11 -1.11 -12.20
CA ASN A 13 0.29 -0.51 -13.27
C ASN A 13 -1.15 -0.18 -12.85
N ARG A 14 -1.63 -0.68 -11.70
CA ARG A 14 -2.96 -0.37 -11.15
C ARG A 14 -2.86 0.18 -9.73
N ASP A 15 -3.90 0.80 -9.21
CA ASP A 15 -3.97 1.12 -7.79
C ASP A 15 -4.26 -0.15 -6.97
N THR A 16 -3.88 -0.15 -5.69
CA THR A 16 -4.21 -1.21 -4.72
C THR A 16 -4.94 -0.59 -3.56
N ILE A 17 -6.10 -1.13 -3.19
CA ILE A 17 -6.87 -0.72 -2.02
C ILE A 17 -6.75 -1.81 -0.98
N ILE A 18 -6.39 -1.47 0.25
CA ILE A 18 -6.33 -2.40 1.38
C ILE A 18 -7.38 -1.96 2.39
N ALA A 19 -8.36 -2.82 2.64
CA ALA A 19 -9.39 -2.60 3.66
C ALA A 19 -9.03 -3.39 4.92
N LEU A 20 -9.07 -2.71 6.06
CA LEU A 20 -8.82 -3.24 7.38
C LEU A 20 -10.05 -2.98 8.24
N ALA A 21 -10.73 -4.04 8.66
CA ALA A 21 -11.89 -3.94 9.53
C ALA A 21 -11.64 -4.70 10.85
N ASP A 22 -11.81 -4.01 11.96
CA ASP A 22 -11.86 -4.61 13.29
C ASP A 22 -13.15 -4.19 14.00
N LYS A 23 -13.48 -4.86 15.12
CA LYS A 23 -14.77 -4.69 15.81
C LYS A 23 -15.14 -3.23 16.10
N ASN A 24 -14.14 -2.36 16.29
CA ASN A 24 -14.36 -0.97 16.69
C ASN A 24 -13.95 0.06 15.62
N LYS A 25 -13.24 -0.36 14.56
CA LYS A 25 -12.62 0.57 13.60
C LYS A 25 -12.48 -0.07 12.22
N SER A 26 -12.82 0.70 11.19
CA SER A 26 -12.53 0.38 9.79
C SER A 26 -11.57 1.43 9.21
N PHE A 27 -10.65 0.97 8.38
CA PHE A 27 -9.72 1.83 7.65
C PHE A 27 -9.54 1.29 6.24
N THR A 28 -9.37 2.21 5.30
CA THR A 28 -9.06 1.89 3.92
C THR A 28 -7.79 2.63 3.52
N LEU A 29 -6.82 1.91 3.00
CA LEU A 29 -5.57 2.45 2.49
C LEU A 29 -5.57 2.34 0.97
N LYS A 30 -5.38 3.47 0.28
CA LYS A 30 -5.19 3.50 -1.17
C LYS A 30 -3.72 3.67 -1.53
N ILE A 31 -3.15 2.67 -2.18
CA ILE A 31 -1.77 2.68 -2.69
C ILE A 31 -1.83 2.94 -4.20
N THR A 32 -1.50 4.16 -4.62
CA THR A 32 -1.57 4.54 -6.03
C THR A 32 -0.49 3.85 -6.87
N SER A 33 -0.80 3.59 -8.14
CA SER A 33 0.14 3.08 -9.14
C SER A 33 1.39 3.96 -9.27
N ASN A 34 1.26 5.28 -9.11
CA ASN A 34 2.38 6.21 -9.15
C ASN A 34 3.30 6.03 -7.93
N LEU A 35 2.72 5.92 -6.72
CA LEU A 35 3.48 5.63 -5.50
C LEU A 35 4.22 4.30 -5.61
N LYS A 36 3.54 3.24 -6.08
CA LYS A 36 4.17 1.92 -6.29
C LYS A 36 5.35 1.99 -7.25
N ARG A 37 5.22 2.69 -8.38
CA ARG A 37 6.32 2.87 -9.35
C ARG A 37 7.49 3.64 -8.75
N LYS A 38 7.23 4.72 -8.00
CA LYS A 38 8.27 5.50 -7.32
C LYS A 38 9.04 4.64 -6.31
N LEU A 39 8.32 3.91 -5.47
CA LEU A 39 8.93 3.05 -4.44
C LEU A 39 9.69 1.85 -5.04
N GLN A 40 9.18 1.29 -6.13
CA GLN A 40 9.89 0.23 -6.86
C GLN A 40 11.20 0.75 -7.48
N HIS A 41 11.16 1.95 -8.08
CA HIS A 41 12.35 2.59 -8.62
C HIS A 41 13.39 2.86 -7.52
N GLU A 42 12.99 3.48 -6.42
CA GLU A 42 13.86 3.72 -5.25
C GLU A 42 14.48 2.42 -4.71
N SER A 43 13.68 1.36 -4.59
CA SER A 43 14.15 0.06 -4.10
C SER A 43 15.17 -0.60 -5.04
N ARG A 44 14.99 -0.44 -6.36
CA ARG A 44 15.94 -0.89 -7.38
C ARG A 44 17.24 -0.09 -7.33
N MET A 45 17.15 1.24 -7.21
CA MET A 45 18.32 2.11 -7.10
C MET A 45 19.18 1.79 -5.87
N ARG A 46 18.54 1.34 -4.79
CA ARG A 46 19.22 0.89 -3.55
C ARG A 46 19.79 -0.53 -3.62
N GLY A 47 19.66 -1.22 -4.77
CA GLY A 47 20.09 -2.61 -4.95
C GLY A 47 19.26 -3.63 -4.14
N LYS A 48 18.09 -3.24 -3.63
CA LYS A 48 17.23 -4.09 -2.78
C LYS A 48 15.82 -4.24 -3.37
N PRO A 49 15.66 -4.79 -4.60
CA PRO A 49 14.33 -4.92 -5.21
C PRO A 49 13.39 -5.85 -4.42
N LYS A 50 13.92 -6.78 -3.61
CA LYS A 50 13.12 -7.72 -2.81
C LYS A 50 12.45 -7.09 -1.58
N VAL A 51 12.93 -5.94 -1.10
CA VAL A 51 12.30 -5.27 0.06
C VAL A 51 11.20 -4.30 -0.36
N PHE A 52 10.96 -4.14 -1.66
CA PHE A 52 9.95 -3.24 -2.20
C PHE A 52 8.56 -3.41 -1.54
N PRO A 53 7.98 -4.63 -1.42
CA PRO A 53 6.64 -4.78 -0.84
C PRO A 53 6.60 -4.30 0.62
N ILE A 54 7.66 -4.59 1.37
CA ILE A 54 7.81 -4.20 2.78
C ILE A 54 7.90 -2.68 2.89
N VAL A 55 8.72 -2.05 2.05
CA VAL A 55 8.90 -0.59 2.00
C VAL A 55 7.59 0.13 1.65
N VAL A 56 6.80 -0.42 0.73
CA VAL A 56 5.47 0.11 0.39
C VAL A 56 4.55 0.13 1.61
N PHE A 57 4.48 -0.95 2.38
CA PHE A 57 3.65 -0.98 3.59
C PHE A 57 4.05 0.12 4.59
N TYR A 58 5.34 0.25 4.92
CA TYR A 58 5.80 1.25 5.88
C TYR A 58 5.62 2.71 5.42
N GLN A 59 5.69 2.98 4.10
CA GLN A 59 5.50 4.34 3.58
C GLN A 59 4.04 4.71 3.37
N CYS A 60 3.16 3.72 3.24
CA CYS A 60 1.72 3.96 3.15
C CYS A 60 1.13 4.42 4.49
N ASP A 61 1.66 3.94 5.62
CA ASP A 61 1.29 4.41 6.96
C ASP A 61 1.53 5.93 7.14
N ILE A 62 2.45 6.52 6.38
CA ILE A 62 2.84 7.93 6.51
C ILE A 62 2.02 8.85 5.60
N PHE A 63 1.54 8.36 4.44
CA PHE A 63 1.06 9.23 3.36
C PHE A 63 -0.45 9.17 3.08
N SER A 64 -1.22 8.20 3.60
CA SER A 64 -2.63 8.07 3.21
C SER A 64 -3.51 7.53 4.32
N PHE A 65 -3.77 8.40 5.32
CA PHE A 65 -4.94 8.27 6.19
C PHE A 65 -6.11 9.05 5.61
N GLU A 66 -6.66 8.63 4.46
CA GLU A 66 -8.06 8.96 4.19
C GLU A 66 -8.92 8.01 5.02
N LYS A 67 -9.36 8.49 6.19
CA LYS A 67 -10.43 7.83 6.93
C LYS A 67 -11.70 7.90 6.10
N VAL A 68 -11.90 6.92 5.23
CA VAL A 68 -13.21 6.69 4.63
C VAL A 68 -13.99 5.87 5.64
N CYS A 69 -14.66 6.56 6.57
CA CYS A 69 -15.76 5.97 7.32
C CYS A 69 -16.91 5.76 6.32
N ILE A 70 -17.27 4.50 6.10
CA ILE A 70 -18.57 4.12 5.53
C ILE A 70 -19.44 3.68 6.70
#